data_AF-X1GQD7-F1
#
_entry.id   AF-X1GQD7-F1
#
_cell.length_a   1.000
_cell.length_b   1.000
_cell.length_c   1.000
_cell.angle_alpha   90.00
_cell.angle_beta   90.00
_cell.angle_gamma   90.00
#
_symmetry.space_group_name_H-M   'P 1'
#
loop_
_entity.id
_entity.type
_entity.pdbx_description
1 polymer ?
#
loop_
_entity_poly.entity_id
_entity_poly.type
_entity_poly.pdbx_seq_one_letter_code
_entity_poly.pdbx_strand_id
1 'polypeptide(L)'
;QALEMPEQEQVGRNRIMQKRLRRYDIVRWADEFTDKLLHAKGLQREMAAKALTYEMQSKLVNDFQRSDRALLLLDYDGTLVPFSPKPEEARPGTTLMSLIEKLAANPRSDVVLISGRDKDTLERWFGHLSAGLVAEHGVWIKEKGGGWETIETLTSEWKEEVYPILESSVDRTPGSFVEEKGFSLVWHYRKADPRLGELRARELINN
;
A
#
# COMPACT_ATOMS: atom_id res chain seq x y z
N GLN A 1 12.69 -13.41 37.77
CA GLN A 1 13.82 -12.46 37.88
C GLN A 1 13.44 -11.06 38.41
N ALA A 2 12.15 -10.72 38.63
CA ALA A 2 11.79 -9.40 39.18
C ALA A 2 11.82 -9.29 40.72
N LEU A 3 11.92 -10.42 41.44
CA LEU A 3 11.76 -10.48 42.90
C LEU A 3 13.06 -10.29 43.71
N GLU A 4 14.23 -10.27 43.06
CA GLU A 4 15.55 -10.13 43.72
C GLU A 4 16.32 -8.87 43.28
N MET A 5 15.63 -7.89 42.69
CA MET A 5 16.29 -6.70 42.17
C MET A 5 16.77 -5.79 43.31
N PRO A 6 18.04 -5.38 43.35
CA PRO A 6 18.55 -4.45 44.37
C PRO A 6 17.79 -3.12 44.38
N GLU A 7 17.51 -2.58 45.57
CA GLU A 7 16.68 -1.39 45.75
C GLU A 7 17.20 -0.16 44.98
N GLN A 8 18.52 0.02 44.91
CA GLN A 8 19.13 1.09 44.10
C GLN A 8 18.81 0.96 42.61
N GLU A 9 18.75 -0.27 42.09
CA GLU A 9 18.41 -0.53 40.70
C GLU A 9 16.90 -0.30 40.45
N GLN A 10 16.05 -0.65 41.42
CA GLN A 10 14.63 -0.33 41.37
C GLN A 10 14.37 1.18 41.33
N VAL A 11 15.06 1.95 42.18
CA VAL A 11 14.96 3.42 42.23
C VAL A 11 15.46 4.05 40.93
N GLY A 12 16.56 3.55 40.36
CA GLY A 12 17.08 3.98 39.06
C GLY A 12 16.07 3.75 37.93
N ARG A 13 15.52 2.54 37.83
CA ARG A 13 14.53 2.17 36.82
C ARG A 13 13.22 2.97 36.97
N ASN A 14 12.73 3.17 38.20
CA ASN A 14 11.53 3.96 38.47
C ASN A 14 11.71 5.44 38.12
N ARG A 15 12.87 6.05 38.40
CA ARG A 15 13.14 7.44 37.98
C ARG A 15 13.09 7.62 36.47
N ILE A 16 13.63 6.67 35.71
CA ILE A 16 13.60 6.70 34.24
C ILE A 16 12.16 6.56 33.74
N MET A 17 11.38 5.64 34.32
CA MET A 17 9.97 5.45 33.97
C MET A 17 9.12 6.69 34.30
N GLN A 18 9.27 7.28 35.48
CA GLN A 18 8.56 8.50 35.89
C GLN A 18 8.92 9.71 35.02
N LYS A 19 10.20 9.84 34.63
CA LYS A 19 10.65 10.88 33.69
C LYS A 19 10.10 10.68 32.28
N ARG A 20 9.85 9.42 31.88
CA ARG A 20 9.22 9.04 30.60
C ARG A 20 7.71 9.30 30.61
N LEU A 21 7.02 9.01 31.72
CA LEU A 21 5.60 9.31 31.92
C LEU A 21 5.33 10.82 31.98
N ARG A 22 6.23 11.60 32.59
CA ARG A 22 6.15 13.09 32.59
C ARG A 22 6.29 13.74 31.20
N ARG A 23 6.83 13.03 30.19
CA ARG A 23 7.00 13.53 28.82
C ARG A 23 5.86 13.13 27.87
N TYR A 24 4.96 12.27 28.32
CA TYR A 24 3.76 11.81 27.61
C TYR A 24 2.58 11.92 28.58
N ASP A 25 2.13 13.16 28.79
CA ASP A 25 0.90 13.42 29.51
C ASP A 25 -0.32 13.23 28.59
N ILE A 26 -1.50 13.25 29.20
CA ILE A 26 -2.78 13.06 28.50
C ILE A 26 -3.01 14.14 27.42
N VAL A 27 -2.30 15.27 27.54
CA VAL A 27 -2.36 16.41 26.62
C VAL A 27 -1.74 16.03 25.28
N ARG A 28 -0.52 15.46 25.28
CA ARG A 28 0.14 15.03 24.04
C ARG A 28 -0.63 13.92 23.30
N TRP A 29 -1.27 13.00 24.03
CA TRP A 29 -2.14 12.00 23.41
C TRP A 29 -3.42 12.63 22.83
N ALA A 30 -4.03 13.59 23.53
CA ALA A 30 -5.23 14.28 23.04
C ALA A 30 -4.94 15.10 21.77
N ASP A 31 -3.76 15.73 21.69
CA ASP A 31 -3.31 16.45 20.50
C ASP A 31 -3.10 15.50 19.32
N GLU A 32 -2.35 14.41 19.51
CA GLU A 32 -2.13 13.40 18.45
C GLU A 32 -3.44 12.74 17.97
N PHE A 33 -4.39 12.50 18.87
CA PHE A 33 -5.71 11.97 18.52
C PHE A 33 -6.53 13.00 17.72
N THR A 34 -6.54 14.26 18.16
CA THR A 34 -7.27 15.34 17.49
C THR A 34 -6.72 15.60 16.10
N ASP A 35 -5.39 15.63 15.94
CA ASP A 35 -4.73 15.79 14.65
C ASP A 35 -5.08 14.65 13.68
N LYS A 36 -5.04 13.39 14.15
CA LYS A 36 -5.45 12.24 13.34
C LYS A 36 -6.93 12.31 12.94
N LEU A 37 -7.80 12.78 13.83
CA LEU A 37 -9.23 12.90 13.59
C LEU A 37 -9.54 14.04 12.59
N LEU A 38 -8.83 15.15 12.68
CA LEU A 38 -8.90 16.25 11.73
C LEU A 38 -8.36 15.85 10.35
N HIS A 39 -7.25 15.11 10.30
CA HIS A 39 -6.69 14.55 9.07
C HIS A 39 -7.66 13.58 8.38
N ALA A 40 -8.26 12.66 9.14
CA ALA A 40 -9.28 11.74 8.64
C ALA A 40 -10.52 12.48 8.09
N LYS A 41 -10.93 13.57 8.75
CA LYS A 41 -12.03 14.44 8.29
C LYS A 41 -11.66 15.20 7.01
N GLY A 42 -10.39 15.60 6.85
CA GLY A 42 -9.85 16.17 5.62
C GLY A 42 -9.95 15.18 4.45
N LEU A 43 -9.45 13.96 4.63
CA LEU A 43 -9.58 12.88 3.65
C LEU A 43 -11.05 12.58 3.31
N GLN A 44 -11.93 12.53 4.31
CA GLN A 44 -13.36 12.29 4.09
C GLN A 44 -14.03 13.39 3.27
N ARG A 45 -13.63 14.66 3.45
CA ARG A 45 -14.13 15.79 2.65
C ARG A 45 -13.62 15.75 1.21
N GLU A 46 -12.35 15.42 1.00
CA GLU A 46 -11.80 15.23 -0.35
C GLU A 46 -12.50 14.09 -1.09
N MET A 47 -12.78 12.97 -0.40
CA MET A 47 -13.52 11.85 -0.98
C MET A 47 -14.96 12.24 -1.33
N ALA A 48 -15.64 13.03 -0.47
CA ALA A 48 -16.98 13.53 -0.76
C ALA A 48 -17.00 14.50 -1.96
N ALA A 49 -15.97 15.34 -2.11
CA ALA A 49 -15.83 16.24 -3.27
C ALA A 49 -15.49 15.50 -4.58
N LYS A 50 -14.98 14.26 -4.49
CA LYS A 50 -14.69 13.37 -5.63
C LYS A 50 -15.88 12.49 -6.04
N ALA A 51 -17.03 12.58 -5.37
CA ALA A 51 -18.21 11.81 -5.74
C ALA A 51 -18.71 12.27 -7.13
N LEU A 52 -18.73 11.35 -8.09
CA LEU A 52 -19.23 11.60 -9.44
C LEU A 52 -20.71 12.01 -9.39
N THR A 53 -21.01 13.27 -9.71
CA THR A 53 -22.41 13.73 -9.83
C THR A 53 -23.10 13.04 -11.01
N TYR A 54 -24.44 13.05 -11.02
CA TYR A 54 -25.21 12.46 -12.11
C TYR A 54 -24.85 13.06 -13.47
N GLU A 55 -24.60 14.37 -13.52
CA GLU A 55 -24.19 15.09 -14.74
C GLU A 55 -22.80 14.63 -15.21
N MET A 56 -21.85 14.45 -14.29
CA MET A 56 -20.51 13.97 -14.61
C MET A 56 -20.54 12.53 -15.12
N GLN A 57 -21.35 11.65 -14.50
CA GLN A 57 -21.54 10.27 -14.96
C GLN A 57 -22.15 10.24 -16.37
N SER A 58 -23.21 11.03 -16.59
CA SER A 58 -23.88 11.11 -17.89
C SER A 58 -22.92 11.61 -18.98
N LYS A 59 -22.10 12.62 -18.68
CA LYS A 59 -21.07 13.12 -19.59
C LYS A 59 -20.04 12.04 -19.90
N LEU A 60 -19.50 11.35 -18.88
CA LEU A 60 -18.52 10.28 -19.06
C LEU A 60 -19.04 9.17 -19.96
N VAL A 61 -20.28 8.72 -19.74
CA VAL A 61 -20.91 7.67 -20.55
C VAL A 61 -21.09 8.14 -22.00
N ASN A 62 -21.53 9.38 -22.21
CA ASN A 62 -21.69 9.94 -23.56
C ASN A 62 -20.35 10.06 -24.29
N ASP A 63 -19.33 10.60 -23.62
CA ASP A 63 -17.98 10.72 -24.17
C ASP A 63 -17.40 9.34 -24.54
N PHE A 64 -17.59 8.34 -23.67
CA PHE A 64 -17.19 6.96 -23.95
C PHE A 64 -17.91 6.37 -25.17
N GLN A 65 -19.24 6.53 -25.26
CA GLN A 65 -20.04 6.00 -26.38
C GLN A 65 -19.70 6.64 -27.73
N ARG A 66 -19.31 7.92 -27.72
CA ARG A 66 -18.93 8.70 -28.91
C ARG A 66 -17.48 8.50 -29.32
N SER A 67 -16.64 7.93 -28.46
CA SER A 67 -15.25 7.68 -28.78
C SER A 67 -15.11 6.56 -29.82
N ASP A 68 -14.19 6.74 -30.76
CA ASP A 68 -13.80 5.69 -31.70
C ASP A 68 -12.82 4.70 -31.06
N ARG A 69 -12.04 5.20 -30.07
CA ARG A 69 -11.12 4.41 -29.26
C ARG A 69 -11.01 4.98 -27.85
N ALA A 70 -11.37 4.18 -26.86
CA ALA A 70 -11.25 4.50 -25.45
C ALA A 70 -10.16 3.67 -24.78
N LEU A 71 -9.38 4.28 -23.89
CA LEU A 71 -8.47 3.58 -23.00
C LEU A 71 -9.00 3.68 -21.57
N LEU A 72 -9.28 2.54 -20.95
CA LEU A 72 -9.75 2.43 -19.58
C LEU A 72 -8.63 1.90 -18.69
N LEU A 73 -8.08 2.78 -17.84
CA LEU A 73 -7.06 2.44 -16.85
C LEU A 73 -7.74 2.26 -15.49
N LEU A 74 -7.80 1.03 -15.01
CA LEU A 74 -8.58 0.66 -13.83
C LEU A 74 -7.65 0.15 -12.73
N ASP A 75 -7.53 0.92 -11.64
CA ASP A 75 -6.90 0.43 -10.42
C ASP A 75 -7.76 -0.68 -9.78
N TYR A 76 -7.13 -1.73 -9.29
CA TYR A 76 -7.83 -2.90 -8.75
C TYR A 76 -8.02 -2.84 -7.23
N ASP A 77 -6.91 -2.79 -6.48
CA ASP A 77 -6.91 -2.93 -5.02
C ASP A 77 -7.35 -1.63 -4.34
N GLY A 78 -8.48 -1.67 -3.63
CA GLY A 78 -9.06 -0.50 -2.99
C GLY A 78 -9.97 0.34 -3.89
N THR A 79 -10.02 0.03 -5.19
CA THR A 79 -10.87 0.71 -6.19
C THR A 79 -11.99 -0.21 -6.69
N LEU A 80 -11.65 -1.30 -7.39
CA LEU A 80 -12.64 -2.26 -7.89
C LEU A 80 -13.03 -3.31 -6.85
N VAL A 81 -12.11 -3.65 -5.94
CA VAL A 81 -12.34 -4.57 -4.84
C VAL A 81 -11.80 -3.93 -3.55
N PRO A 82 -12.58 -3.88 -2.45
CA PRO A 82 -12.11 -3.31 -1.19
C PRO A 82 -10.94 -4.13 -0.62
N PHE A 83 -10.07 -3.47 0.15
CA PHE A 83 -8.98 -4.15 0.84
C PHE A 83 -9.52 -5.24 1.78
N SER A 84 -8.88 -6.41 1.76
CA SER A 84 -9.16 -7.51 2.69
C SER A 84 -7.99 -7.72 3.65
N PRO A 85 -8.23 -8.11 4.93
CA PRO A 85 -7.18 -8.50 5.86
C PRO A 85 -6.28 -9.63 5.33
N LYS A 86 -6.83 -10.51 4.47
CA LYS A 86 -6.06 -11.53 3.75
C LYS A 86 -6.00 -11.18 2.27
N PRO A 87 -4.80 -10.96 1.70
CA PRO A 87 -4.64 -10.63 0.28
C PRO A 87 -5.30 -11.64 -0.66
N GLU A 88 -5.32 -12.93 -0.33
CA GLU A 88 -5.97 -13.97 -1.14
C GLU A 88 -7.51 -13.93 -1.17
N GLU A 89 -8.15 -13.22 -0.25
CA GLU A 89 -9.61 -13.09 -0.15
C GLU A 89 -10.16 -11.93 -0.99
N ALA A 90 -9.31 -10.99 -1.41
CA ALA A 90 -9.66 -9.88 -2.30
C ALA A 90 -9.67 -10.33 -3.78
N ARG A 91 -10.33 -11.46 -4.07
CA ARG A 91 -10.54 -12.00 -5.43
C ARG A 91 -11.66 -11.26 -6.14
N PRO A 92 -11.66 -11.19 -7.48
CA PRO A 92 -12.74 -10.57 -8.23
C PRO A 92 -14.04 -11.38 -8.07
N GLY A 93 -15.12 -10.70 -7.72
CA GLY A 93 -16.46 -11.29 -7.76
C GLY A 93 -16.93 -11.54 -9.20
N THR A 94 -17.94 -12.41 -9.36
CA THR A 94 -18.50 -12.78 -10.67
C THR A 94 -19.03 -11.58 -11.45
N THR A 95 -19.69 -10.64 -10.76
CA THR A 95 -20.21 -9.41 -11.37
C THR A 95 -19.11 -8.53 -11.95
N LEU A 96 -18.04 -8.31 -11.18
CA LEU A 96 -16.89 -7.52 -11.61
C LEU A 96 -16.21 -8.18 -12.81
N MET A 97 -16.00 -9.49 -12.75
CA MET A 97 -15.40 -10.25 -13.85
C MET A 97 -16.20 -10.08 -15.14
N SER A 98 -17.53 -10.23 -15.06
CA SER A 98 -18.44 -10.10 -16.20
C SER A 98 -18.42 -8.69 -16.80
N LEU A 99 -18.24 -7.66 -15.98
CA LEU A 99 -18.15 -6.26 -16.45
C LEU A 99 -16.85 -6.01 -17.19
N ILE A 100 -15.72 -6.44 -16.62
CA ILE A 100 -14.41 -6.28 -17.24
C ILE A 100 -14.36 -7.05 -18.57
N GLU A 101 -14.90 -8.27 -18.60
CA GLU A 101 -14.97 -9.09 -19.81
C GLU A 101 -15.74 -8.39 -20.93
N LYS A 102 -16.93 -7.82 -20.62
CA LYS A 102 -17.73 -7.07 -21.60
C LYS A 102 -17.02 -5.82 -22.11
N LEU A 103 -16.32 -5.09 -21.23
CA LEU A 103 -15.56 -3.92 -21.61
C LEU A 103 -14.35 -4.29 -22.48
N ALA A 104 -13.63 -5.36 -22.12
CA ALA A 104 -12.46 -5.85 -22.83
C ALA A 104 -12.80 -6.47 -24.21
N ALA A 105 -14.02 -6.99 -24.36
CA ALA A 105 -14.54 -7.55 -25.62
C ALA A 105 -14.96 -6.47 -26.63
N ASN A 106 -15.16 -5.22 -26.20
CA ASN A 106 -15.51 -4.13 -27.11
C ASN A 106 -14.27 -3.70 -27.92
N PRO A 107 -14.28 -3.79 -29.26
CA PRO A 107 -13.11 -3.47 -30.09
C PRO A 107 -12.75 -1.99 -30.09
N ARG A 108 -13.66 -1.11 -29.64
CA ARG A 108 -13.42 0.33 -29.49
C ARG A 108 -12.86 0.70 -28.11
N SER A 109 -12.59 -0.26 -27.24
CA SER A 109 -12.00 0.01 -25.93
C SER A 109 -10.89 -0.93 -25.57
N ASP A 110 -9.77 -0.35 -25.15
CA ASP A 110 -8.65 -1.05 -24.55
C ASP A 110 -8.77 -0.92 -23.03
N VAL A 111 -8.84 -2.07 -22.33
CA VAL A 111 -8.96 -2.12 -20.86
C VAL A 111 -7.62 -2.56 -20.29
N VAL A 112 -7.12 -1.81 -19.30
CA VAL A 112 -5.90 -2.13 -18.56
C VAL A 112 -6.20 -2.16 -17.07
N LEU A 113 -5.93 -3.30 -16.42
CA LEU A 113 -6.01 -3.45 -14.98
C LEU A 113 -4.65 -3.14 -14.35
N ILE A 114 -4.63 -2.23 -13.39
CA ILE A 114 -3.42 -1.81 -12.67
C ILE A 114 -3.56 -2.24 -11.22
N SER A 115 -2.55 -2.91 -10.69
CA SER A 115 -2.57 -3.44 -9.32
C SER A 115 -1.17 -3.47 -8.72
N GLY A 116 -1.11 -3.41 -7.38
CA GLY A 116 0.11 -3.66 -6.61
C GLY A 116 0.43 -5.14 -6.42
N ARG A 117 -0.42 -6.05 -6.90
CA ARG A 117 -0.23 -7.50 -6.78
C ARG A 117 0.88 -8.01 -7.68
N ASP A 118 1.40 -9.19 -7.33
CA ASP A 118 2.33 -9.94 -8.16
C ASP A 118 1.68 -10.39 -9.48
N LYS A 119 2.52 -10.58 -10.51
CA LYS A 119 2.09 -10.98 -11.85
C LYS A 119 1.37 -12.33 -11.87
N ASP A 120 1.78 -13.28 -11.04
CA ASP A 120 1.21 -14.64 -11.04
C ASP A 120 -0.22 -14.65 -10.49
N THR A 121 -0.51 -13.80 -9.51
CA THR A 121 -1.85 -13.58 -9.00
C THR A 121 -2.75 -12.91 -10.03
N LEU A 122 -2.28 -11.87 -10.71
CA LEU A 122 -3.06 -11.21 -11.77
C LEU A 122 -3.28 -12.13 -12.97
N GLU A 123 -2.28 -12.93 -13.36
CA GLU A 123 -2.38 -13.92 -14.43
C GLU A 123 -3.46 -14.96 -14.10
N ARG A 124 -3.44 -15.51 -12.88
CA ARG A 124 -4.45 -16.49 -12.44
C ARG A 124 -5.87 -15.92 -12.47
N TRP A 125 -6.04 -14.64 -12.18
CA TRP A 125 -7.37 -14.03 -12.07
C TRP A 125 -7.88 -13.48 -13.40
N PHE A 126 -7.03 -12.85 -14.19
CA PHE A 126 -7.44 -12.06 -15.35
C PHE A 126 -6.71 -12.46 -16.63
N GLY A 127 -5.75 -13.38 -16.60
CA GLY A 127 -4.94 -13.77 -17.76
C GLY A 127 -5.74 -14.34 -18.93
N HIS A 128 -6.97 -14.82 -18.67
CA HIS A 128 -7.90 -15.30 -19.69
C HIS A 128 -8.71 -14.19 -20.37
N LEU A 129 -8.69 -12.95 -19.84
CA LEU A 129 -9.41 -11.82 -20.40
C LEU A 129 -8.60 -11.13 -21.51
N SER A 130 -9.31 -10.53 -22.45
CA SER A 130 -8.74 -9.69 -23.51
C SER A 130 -8.37 -8.28 -23.02
N ALA A 131 -7.68 -8.18 -21.89
CA ALA A 131 -7.28 -6.95 -21.22
C ALA A 131 -5.76 -6.90 -21.02
N GLY A 132 -5.20 -5.68 -20.93
CA GLY A 132 -3.84 -5.46 -20.46
C GLY A 132 -3.76 -5.56 -18.94
N LEU A 133 -2.64 -6.03 -18.41
CA LEU A 133 -2.39 -6.16 -16.97
C LEU A 133 -1.12 -5.44 -16.58
N VAL A 134 -1.15 -4.73 -15.47
CA VAL A 134 0.01 -4.07 -14.86
C VAL A 134 0.12 -4.54 -13.41
N ALA A 135 1.23 -5.20 -13.09
CA ALA A 135 1.51 -5.78 -11.79
C ALA A 135 2.61 -5.00 -11.05
N GLU A 136 2.67 -5.19 -9.73
CA GLU A 136 3.70 -4.63 -8.84
C GLU A 136 3.92 -3.12 -9.07
N HIS A 137 2.84 -2.36 -9.19
CA HIS A 137 2.90 -0.90 -9.40
C HIS A 137 3.64 -0.45 -10.68
N GLY A 138 3.64 -1.27 -11.73
CA GLY A 138 4.21 -0.90 -13.03
C GLY A 138 5.47 -1.66 -13.43
N VAL A 139 6.04 -2.47 -12.53
CA VAL A 139 7.22 -3.28 -12.82
C VAL A 139 6.95 -4.25 -13.98
N TRP A 140 5.80 -4.90 -13.96
CA TRP A 140 5.40 -5.88 -14.97
C TRP A 140 4.22 -5.35 -15.76
N ILE A 141 4.31 -5.43 -17.07
CA ILE A 141 3.25 -5.09 -18.01
C ILE A 141 2.98 -6.29 -18.89
N LYS A 142 1.71 -6.64 -19.07
CA LYS A 142 1.24 -7.58 -20.09
C LYS A 142 0.28 -6.85 -21.00
N GLU A 143 0.67 -6.66 -22.25
CA GLU A 143 -0.24 -6.12 -23.25
C GLU A 143 -1.34 -7.14 -23.61
N LYS A 144 -2.46 -6.66 -24.17
CA LYS A 144 -3.58 -7.50 -24.59
C LYS A 144 -3.10 -8.56 -25.59
N GLY A 145 -3.22 -9.84 -25.20
CA GLY A 145 -2.79 -10.99 -26.01
C GLY A 145 -1.27 -11.21 -26.06
N GLY A 146 -0.49 -10.40 -25.33
CA GLY A 146 0.96 -10.52 -25.22
C GLY A 146 1.41 -11.32 -24.01
N GLY A 147 2.74 -11.41 -23.84
CA GLY A 147 3.39 -11.96 -22.66
C GLY A 147 3.63 -10.89 -21.58
N TRP A 148 4.07 -11.33 -20.40
CA TRP A 148 4.56 -10.41 -19.38
C TRP A 148 5.94 -9.89 -19.78
N GLU A 149 6.07 -8.58 -19.77
CA GLU A 149 7.29 -7.82 -20.01
C GLU A 149 7.56 -6.94 -18.79
N THR A 150 8.84 -6.64 -18.57
CA THR A 150 9.23 -5.62 -17.59
C THR A 150 9.43 -4.31 -18.31
N ILE A 151 8.98 -3.19 -17.73
CA ILE A 151 9.53 -1.88 -18.15
C ILE A 151 11.05 -1.97 -17.94
N GLU A 152 11.83 -1.73 -18.99
CA GLU A 152 13.29 -1.94 -19.11
C GLU A 152 14.08 -2.00 -17.79
N THR A 153 14.90 -3.05 -17.65
CA THR A 153 15.88 -3.34 -16.59
C THR A 153 15.74 -2.46 -15.34
N LEU A 154 14.69 -2.69 -14.56
CA LEU A 154 14.76 -2.39 -13.13
C LEU A 154 15.90 -3.24 -12.58
N THR A 155 17.08 -2.66 -12.48
CA THR A 155 18.21 -3.40 -11.92
C THR A 155 17.93 -3.57 -10.44
N SER A 156 18.18 -4.76 -9.90
CA SER A 156 18.16 -4.97 -8.46
C SER A 156 19.47 -4.56 -7.80
N GLU A 157 20.43 -4.03 -8.57
CA GLU A 157 21.77 -3.66 -8.12
C GLU A 157 21.71 -2.59 -7.03
N TRP A 158 20.77 -1.64 -7.11
CA TRP A 158 20.55 -0.65 -6.06
C TRP A 158 20.21 -1.27 -4.70
N LYS A 159 19.64 -2.49 -4.69
CA LYS A 159 19.36 -3.18 -3.43
C LYS A 159 20.64 -3.54 -2.70
N GLU A 160 21.73 -3.83 -3.40
CA GLU A 160 23.01 -4.12 -2.74
C GLU A 160 23.50 -2.92 -1.91
N GLU A 161 23.18 -1.70 -2.34
CA GLU A 161 23.51 -0.47 -1.62
C GLU A 161 22.50 -0.16 -0.50
N VAL A 162 21.20 -0.43 -0.72
CA VAL A 162 20.13 -0.06 0.22
C VAL A 162 19.88 -1.13 1.29
N TYR A 163 20.08 -2.40 0.98
CA TYR A 163 19.83 -3.51 1.90
C TYR A 163 20.64 -3.39 3.21
N PRO A 164 21.95 -3.06 3.19
CA PRO A 164 22.73 -2.85 4.42
C PRO A 164 22.19 -1.71 5.31
N ILE A 165 21.61 -0.67 4.69
CA ILE A 165 21.00 0.45 5.43
C ILE A 165 19.73 -0.01 6.16
N LEU A 166 18.92 -0.84 5.49
CA LEU A 166 17.72 -1.41 6.09
C LEU A 166 18.06 -2.49 7.14
N GLU A 167 19.10 -3.30 6.94
CA GLU A 167 19.60 -4.25 7.94
C GLU A 167 20.06 -3.54 9.22
N SER A 168 20.83 -2.46 9.10
CA SER A 168 21.23 -1.64 10.25
C SER A 168 20.01 -1.11 11.04
N SER A 169 18.92 -0.81 10.35
CA SER A 169 17.66 -0.43 10.98
C SER A 169 16.97 -1.60 11.68
N VAL A 170 17.08 -2.81 11.13
CA VAL A 170 16.59 -4.05 11.77
C VAL A 170 17.34 -4.35 13.06
N ASP A 171 18.68 -4.29 13.04
CA ASP A 171 19.53 -4.54 14.20
C ASP A 171 19.19 -3.64 15.40
N ARG A 172 18.77 -2.40 15.09
CA ARG A 172 18.45 -1.37 16.09
C ARG A 172 16.97 -1.35 16.47
N THR A 173 16.16 -2.22 15.89
CA THR A 173 14.70 -2.23 16.04
C THR A 173 14.18 -3.65 16.20
N PRO A 174 14.23 -4.22 17.43
CA PRO A 174 13.75 -5.58 17.69
C PRO A 174 12.29 -5.76 17.25
N GLY A 175 12.02 -6.84 16.51
CA GLY A 175 10.71 -7.15 15.96
C GLY A 175 10.44 -6.55 14.57
N SER A 176 11.38 -5.80 14.00
CA SER A 176 11.33 -5.42 12.58
C SER A 176 12.08 -6.43 11.69
N PHE A 177 11.82 -6.39 10.38
CA PHE A 177 12.52 -7.20 9.38
C PHE A 177 12.44 -6.55 7.99
N VAL A 178 13.32 -6.95 7.08
CA VAL A 178 13.27 -6.58 5.66
C VAL A 178 12.63 -7.70 4.86
N GLU A 179 11.67 -7.36 4.00
CA GLU A 179 11.14 -8.24 2.97
C GLU A 179 11.73 -7.78 1.62
N GLU A 180 12.47 -8.68 0.98
CA GLU A 180 12.94 -8.47 -0.39
C GLU A 180 11.96 -9.07 -1.40
N LYS A 181 11.55 -8.26 -2.37
CA LYS A 181 10.74 -8.67 -3.53
C LYS A 181 11.56 -8.49 -4.80
N GLY A 182 11.06 -8.92 -5.96
CA GLY A 182 11.80 -8.88 -7.24
C GLY A 182 12.53 -7.55 -7.50
N PHE A 183 11.84 -6.41 -7.30
CA PHE A 183 12.39 -5.07 -7.58
C PHE A 183 12.09 -4.06 -6.48
N SER A 184 11.86 -4.51 -5.25
CA SER A 184 11.64 -3.62 -4.10
C SER A 184 12.18 -4.23 -2.81
N LEU A 185 12.44 -3.34 -1.84
CA LEU A 185 12.76 -3.68 -0.46
C LEU A 185 11.72 -3.02 0.43
N VAL A 186 11.18 -3.79 1.38
CA VAL A 186 10.16 -3.30 2.31
C VAL A 186 10.65 -3.52 3.74
N TRP A 187 10.77 -2.46 4.52
CA TRP A 187 11.09 -2.56 5.94
C TRP A 187 9.81 -2.59 6.79
N HIS A 188 9.57 -3.72 7.44
CA HIS A 188 8.40 -3.96 8.27
C HIS A 188 8.73 -3.70 9.73
N TYR A 189 8.12 -2.68 10.34
CA TYR A 189 8.32 -2.36 11.77
C TYR A 189 7.06 -2.50 12.62
N ARG A 190 5.96 -3.03 12.05
CA ARG A 190 4.66 -3.13 12.73
C ARG A 190 4.69 -3.98 14.00
N LYS A 191 5.59 -4.98 14.06
CA LYS A 191 5.77 -5.87 15.22
C LYS A 191 6.82 -5.37 16.21
N ALA A 192 7.52 -4.28 15.89
CA ALA A 192 8.45 -3.63 16.81
C ALA A 192 7.71 -2.77 17.85
N ASP A 193 8.45 -2.26 18.84
CA ASP A 193 7.91 -1.21 19.71
C ASP A 193 7.43 -0.03 18.84
N PRO A 194 6.14 0.39 18.94
CA PRO A 194 5.57 1.36 18.01
C PRO A 194 6.31 2.69 17.96
N ARG A 195 6.85 3.16 19.10
CA ARG A 195 7.56 4.44 19.18
C ARG A 195 8.96 4.31 18.58
N LEU A 196 9.65 3.21 18.86
CA LEU A 196 10.96 2.94 18.28
C LEU A 196 10.86 2.75 16.77
N GLY A 197 9.87 1.97 16.30
CA GLY A 197 9.61 1.74 14.89
C GLY A 197 9.29 3.03 14.14
N GLU A 198 8.44 3.90 14.69
CA GLU A 198 8.13 5.19 14.06
C GLU A 198 9.34 6.15 14.03
N LEU A 199 10.13 6.22 15.11
CA LEU A 199 11.35 7.01 15.14
C LEU A 199 12.34 6.56 14.05
N ARG A 200 12.57 5.26 13.94
CA ARG A 200 13.49 4.66 12.97
C ARG A 200 12.98 4.80 11.54
N ALA A 201 11.66 4.69 11.31
CA ALA A 201 11.05 4.99 10.01
C ALA A 201 11.36 6.42 9.56
N ARG A 202 11.24 7.40 10.46
CA ARG A 202 11.55 8.81 10.14
C ARG A 202 13.03 9.03 9.86
N GLU A 203 13.92 8.36 10.59
CA GLU A 203 15.36 8.44 10.31
C GLU A 203 15.71 7.85 8.93
N LEU A 204 15.07 6.75 8.53
CA LEU A 204 15.25 6.14 7.21
C LEU A 204 14.77 7.02 6.05
N ILE A 205 13.71 7.82 6.27
CA ILE A 205 13.15 8.71 5.23
C ILE A 205 13.97 10.01 5.09
N ASN A 206 14.66 10.44 6.15
CA ASN A 206 15.33 11.75 6.20
C ASN A 206 16.87 11.67 6.11
N ASN A 207 17.44 10.49 5.84
CA ASN A 207 18.84 10.33 5.44
C ASN A 207 18.97 10.51 3.93
#